data_AF-A0A7C2C5M9-F1
#
_entry.id   AF-A0A7C2C5M9-F1
#
_cell.length_a   1.000
_cell.length_b   1.000
_cell.length_c   1.000
_cell.angle_alpha   90.00
_cell.angle_beta   90.00
_cell.angle_gamma   90.00
#
_symmetry.space_group_name_H-M   'P 1'
#
loop_
_entity.id
_entity.type
_entity.pdbx_description
1 polymer ?
#
loop_
_entity_poly.entity_id
_entity_poly.type
_entity_poly.pdbx_seq_one_letter_code
_entity_poly.pdbx_strand_id
1 'polypeptide(L)'
;MFITVSGGMGARPVKDGLSAVSFPANIAGVPVEVWETTIPVLVHRRALVPDSGGPGRLRGGLGQVVEFSMPEFERWLANLLTDRVRFPARGALGGLPGAGGRVSTLDDQPLPAKGRVHTGRADGIRLVTPGGGGWKPPWERDPEMVAEDVREGFVSREAALEVYGVALDAAGNVLWPETISRRTRYANMGKEVANDG
;
A
#
# COMPACT_ATOMS: atom_id res chain seq x y z
N MET A 1 15.76 10.20 18.18
CA MET A 1 14.30 10.09 18.07
C MET A 1 13.96 8.85 17.25
N PHE A 2 12.87 8.15 17.57
CA PHE A 2 12.32 7.08 16.73
C PHE A 2 11.17 7.65 15.91
N ILE A 3 11.22 7.45 14.58
CA ILE A 3 10.11 7.76 13.69
C ILE A 3 9.36 6.46 13.44
N THR A 4 8.12 6.38 13.90
CA THR A 4 7.26 5.22 13.64
C THR A 4 6.35 5.53 12.47
N VAL A 5 6.50 4.76 11.38
CA VAL A 5 5.58 4.75 10.24
C VAL A 5 4.88 3.40 10.21
N SER A 6 3.58 3.42 9.94
CA SER A 6 2.75 2.21 9.96
C SER A 6 2.39 1.75 8.55
N GLY A 7 2.33 0.44 8.35
CA GLY A 7 1.85 -0.17 7.12
C GLY A 7 0.34 -0.29 7.07
N GLY A 8 -0.14 -0.95 6.03
CA GLY A 8 -1.53 -1.36 5.92
C GLY A 8 -1.83 -2.64 6.70
N MET A 9 -3.01 -2.68 7.32
CA MET A 9 -3.52 -3.87 8.01
C MET A 9 -4.22 -4.82 7.03
N GLY A 10 -4.20 -6.12 7.30
CA GLY A 10 -4.95 -7.10 6.52
C GLY A 10 -6.44 -6.80 6.49
N ALA A 11 -7.11 -7.17 5.40
CA ALA A 11 -8.56 -7.14 5.30
C ALA A 11 -9.20 -8.01 6.40
N ARG A 12 -10.35 -7.56 6.90
CA ARG A 12 -11.15 -8.28 7.91
C ARG A 12 -12.25 -9.07 7.19
N PRO A 13 -12.88 -10.07 7.80
CA PRO A 13 -13.94 -10.84 7.15
C PRO A 13 -15.15 -10.02 6.66
N VAL A 14 -15.35 -8.82 7.24
CA VAL A 14 -16.51 -7.96 6.99
C VAL A 14 -16.17 -6.52 6.59
N LYS A 15 -14.89 -6.13 6.61
CA LYS A 15 -14.44 -4.76 6.30
C LYS A 15 -13.05 -4.76 5.68
N ASP A 16 -12.75 -3.75 4.90
CA ASP A 16 -11.39 -3.50 4.40
C ASP A 16 -10.40 -3.30 5.56
N GLY A 17 -9.11 -3.50 5.25
CA GLY A 17 -8.02 -3.28 6.18
C GLY A 17 -7.80 -1.78 6.42
N LEU A 18 -7.34 -1.44 7.62
CA LEU A 18 -7.01 -0.07 7.98
C LEU A 18 -5.69 0.35 7.31
N SER A 19 -5.69 1.47 6.60
CA SER A 19 -4.50 2.02 5.94
C SER A 19 -3.62 2.78 6.94
N ALA A 20 -2.31 2.53 6.94
CA ALA A 20 -1.34 3.27 7.73
C ALA A 20 -1.63 3.37 9.26
N VAL A 21 -2.29 2.36 9.84
CA VAL A 21 -2.62 2.31 11.28
C VAL A 21 -1.70 1.34 12.02
N SER A 22 -1.19 1.76 13.17
CA SER A 22 -0.43 0.90 14.06
C SER A 22 -1.37 -0.04 14.83
N PHE A 23 -1.10 -1.34 14.76
CA PHE A 23 -1.77 -2.38 15.56
C PHE A 23 -0.77 -3.50 15.86
N PRO A 24 -0.78 -4.11 17.06
CA PRO A 24 -1.69 -3.90 18.19
C PRO A 24 -1.34 -2.67 19.04
N ALA A 25 -0.26 -1.96 18.72
CA ALA A 25 0.15 -0.78 19.47
C ALA A 25 -0.84 0.37 19.24
N ASN A 26 -1.45 0.88 20.31
CA ASN A 26 -2.34 2.04 20.27
C ASN A 26 -1.54 3.35 20.13
N ILE A 27 -0.82 3.48 19.02
CA ILE A 27 0.06 4.62 18.73
C ILE A 27 -0.50 5.33 17.50
N ALA A 28 -0.84 6.60 17.67
CA ALA A 28 -1.24 7.47 16.57
C ALA A 28 -0.03 7.84 15.71
N GLY A 29 -0.27 8.10 14.43
CA GLY A 29 0.76 8.69 13.56
C GLY A 29 1.14 10.08 14.08
N VAL A 30 2.41 10.27 14.41
CA VAL A 30 2.93 11.58 14.85
C VAL A 30 2.93 12.55 13.66
N PRO A 31 2.41 13.78 13.78
CA PRO A 31 2.41 14.78 12.70
C PRO A 31 3.82 15.13 12.21
N VAL A 32 3.94 15.55 10.95
CA VAL A 32 5.26 15.86 10.35
C VAL A 32 5.90 17.08 11.01
N GLU A 33 5.10 18.06 11.42
CA GLU A 33 5.52 19.28 12.11
C GLU A 33 6.23 18.96 13.44
N VAL A 34 5.78 17.91 14.13
CA VAL A 34 6.44 17.43 15.36
C VAL A 34 7.79 16.81 15.03
N TRP A 35 7.92 16.11 13.90
CA TRP A 35 9.21 15.57 13.47
C TRP A 35 10.20 16.69 13.17
N GLU A 36 9.80 17.64 12.32
CA GLU A 36 10.65 18.75 11.87
C GLU A 36 11.04 19.70 13.02
N THR A 37 10.21 19.81 14.06
CA THR A 37 10.53 20.61 15.26
C THR A 37 11.45 19.88 16.24
N THR A 38 11.38 18.54 16.29
CA THR A 38 12.11 17.75 17.31
C THR A 38 13.45 17.23 16.79
N ILE A 39 13.59 17.06 15.47
CA ILE A 39 14.81 16.64 14.80
C ILE A 39 14.99 17.43 13.50
N PRO A 40 16.23 17.65 13.03
CA PRO A 40 16.54 18.48 11.86
C PRO A 40 16.26 17.72 10.54
N VAL A 41 15.05 17.20 10.43
CA VAL A 41 14.51 16.51 9.27
C VAL A 41 13.65 17.48 8.48
N LEU A 42 13.67 17.36 7.16
CA LEU A 42 12.72 17.97 6.25
C LEU A 42 11.95 16.86 5.55
N VAL A 43 10.63 16.83 5.73
CA VAL A 43 9.73 15.83 5.14
C VAL A 43 9.21 16.37 3.81
N HIS A 44 9.59 15.70 2.72
CA HIS A 44 9.18 16.07 1.36
C HIS A 44 7.81 15.52 0.99
N ARG A 45 7.49 14.32 1.48
CA ARG A 45 6.25 13.62 1.15
C ARG A 45 5.84 12.72 2.29
N ARG A 46 4.54 12.74 2.60
CA ARG A 46 3.88 11.71 3.40
C ARG A 46 2.49 11.45 2.83
N ALA A 47 2.28 10.27 2.27
CA ALA A 47 1.03 9.93 1.59
C ALA A 47 0.75 8.43 1.63
N LEU A 48 -0.51 8.04 1.46
CA LEU A 48 -0.83 6.64 1.15
C LEU A 48 -0.27 6.26 -0.23
N VAL A 49 0.06 4.98 -0.41
CA VAL A 49 0.53 4.45 -1.69
C VAL A 49 -0.63 3.73 -2.38
N PRO A 50 -1.15 4.26 -3.50
CA PRO A 50 -2.19 3.58 -4.28
C PRO A 50 -1.77 2.16 -4.65
N ASP A 51 -2.74 1.24 -4.75
CA ASP A 51 -2.55 -0.18 -5.12
C ASP A 51 -1.64 -1.00 -4.19
N SER A 52 -1.16 -0.42 -3.08
CA SER A 52 -0.31 -1.14 -2.12
C SER A 52 -1.10 -2.14 -1.27
N GLY A 53 -2.39 -1.90 -1.06
CA GLY A 53 -3.28 -2.78 -0.33
C GLY A 53 -3.64 -4.01 -1.17
N GLY A 54 -3.51 -5.19 -0.58
CA GLY A 54 -3.77 -6.48 -1.23
C GLY A 54 -5.19 -6.53 -1.79
N PRO A 55 -5.35 -6.77 -3.10
CA PRO A 55 -6.67 -6.85 -3.71
C PRO A 55 -7.50 -8.02 -3.18
N GLY A 56 -8.79 -7.81 -3.02
CA GLY A 56 -9.74 -8.86 -2.63
C GLY A 56 -11.16 -8.33 -2.62
N ARG A 57 -12.14 -9.19 -2.33
CA ARG A 57 -13.51 -8.74 -2.05
C ARG A 57 -13.49 -7.62 -1.00
N LEU A 58 -12.66 -7.82 0.01
CA LEU A 58 -12.27 -6.80 0.97
C LEU A 58 -10.78 -6.53 0.80
N ARG A 59 -10.44 -5.26 0.60
CA ARG A 59 -9.10 -4.78 0.26
C ARG A 59 -8.25 -4.71 1.53
N GLY A 60 -6.98 -5.07 1.43
CA GLY A 60 -6.00 -4.78 2.47
C GLY A 60 -5.81 -3.27 2.66
N GLY A 61 -5.45 -2.84 3.86
CA GLY A 61 -5.07 -1.45 4.12
C GLY A 61 -3.87 -1.06 3.25
N LEU A 62 -3.82 0.22 2.87
CA LEU A 62 -2.71 0.76 2.08
C LEU A 62 -1.49 0.98 2.99
N GLY A 63 -0.31 0.79 2.40
CA GLY A 63 0.93 1.33 2.93
C GLY A 63 1.00 2.85 2.74
N GLN A 64 2.08 3.43 3.24
CA GLN A 64 2.39 4.86 3.11
C GLN A 64 3.82 5.05 2.62
N VAL A 65 4.04 6.14 1.88
CA VAL A 65 5.35 6.63 1.52
C VAL A 65 5.70 7.80 2.42
N VAL A 66 6.92 7.80 2.94
CA VAL A 66 7.53 8.91 3.66
C VAL A 66 8.88 9.21 3.03
N GLU A 67 9.04 10.42 2.53
CA GLU A 67 10.28 10.92 1.93
C GLU A 67 10.83 12.04 2.80
N PHE A 68 12.09 11.97 3.19
CA PHE A 68 12.69 12.96 4.06
C PHE A 68 14.21 13.08 3.87
N SER A 69 14.77 14.20 4.31
CA SER A 69 16.22 14.48 4.27
C SER A 69 16.67 15.26 5.50
N MET A 70 17.98 15.39 5.74
CA MET A 70 18.55 16.24 6.79
C MET A 70 19.51 17.27 6.17
N PRO A 71 18.98 18.39 5.62
CA PRO A 71 19.77 19.31 4.80
C PRO A 71 20.87 20.07 5.55
N GLU A 72 20.77 20.16 6.87
CA GLU A 72 21.73 20.88 7.72
C GLU A 72 23.04 20.10 7.94
N PHE A 73 23.05 18.79 7.72
CA PHE A 73 24.19 17.92 8.04
C PHE A 73 24.93 17.50 6.78
N GLU A 74 26.25 17.47 6.84
CA GLU A 74 27.06 16.90 5.76
C GLU A 74 26.93 15.38 5.66
N ARG A 75 26.71 14.72 6.82
CA ARG A 75 26.43 13.30 6.92
C ARG A 75 25.47 13.03 8.07
N TRP A 76 24.56 12.08 7.86
CA TRP A 76 23.66 11.61 8.90
C TRP A 76 23.46 10.10 8.81
N LEU A 77 23.02 9.51 9.93
CA LEU A 77 22.84 8.07 10.06
C LEU A 77 21.38 7.75 10.35
N ALA A 78 20.82 6.84 9.56
CA ALA A 78 19.52 6.24 9.82
C ALA A 78 19.70 4.78 10.27
N ASN A 79 19.04 4.42 11.37
CA ASN A 79 18.82 3.02 11.73
C ASN A 79 17.46 2.59 11.18
N LEU A 80 17.47 1.75 10.16
CA LEU A 80 16.27 1.27 9.50
C LEU A 80 15.82 -0.04 10.13
N LEU A 81 14.51 -0.15 10.36
CA LEU A 81 13.84 -1.34 10.91
C LEU A 81 12.56 -1.60 10.10
N THR A 82 12.72 -1.85 8.80
CA THR A 82 11.60 -2.08 7.89
C THR A 82 11.38 -3.58 7.69
N ASP A 83 10.14 -4.02 7.90
CA ASP A 83 9.71 -5.41 7.70
C ASP A 83 8.80 -5.56 6.48
N ARG A 84 8.53 -6.82 6.09
CA ARG A 84 7.68 -7.19 4.94
C ARG A 84 8.14 -6.60 3.59
N VAL A 85 9.45 -6.41 3.43
CA VAL A 85 10.09 -6.07 2.15
C VAL A 85 10.18 -7.32 1.26
N ARG A 86 10.90 -8.35 1.72
CA ARG A 86 11.08 -9.61 0.97
C ARG A 86 9.83 -10.50 0.97
N PHE A 87 9.10 -10.51 2.09
CA PHE A 87 7.93 -11.35 2.28
C PHE A 87 6.72 -10.47 2.62
N PRO A 88 5.96 -10.00 1.62
CA PRO A 88 4.82 -9.13 1.84
C PRO A 88 3.68 -9.83 2.61
N ALA A 89 2.67 -9.06 3.01
CA ALA A 89 1.46 -9.62 3.61
C ALA A 89 0.73 -10.51 2.60
N ARG A 90 0.51 -11.77 2.96
CA ARG A 90 -0.28 -12.71 2.15
C ARG A 90 -1.75 -12.36 2.22
N GLY A 91 -2.47 -12.54 1.11
CA GLY A 91 -3.93 -12.53 1.13
C GLY A 91 -4.49 -13.81 1.74
N ALA A 92 -5.80 -13.84 1.95
CA ALA A 92 -6.52 -14.95 2.57
C ALA A 92 -7.77 -15.35 1.76
N LEU A 93 -8.06 -16.66 1.75
CA LEU A 93 -9.23 -17.26 1.09
C LEU A 93 -9.40 -16.84 -0.39
N GLY A 94 -8.30 -16.73 -1.14
CA GLY A 94 -8.30 -16.28 -2.54
C GLY A 94 -8.10 -14.78 -2.73
N GLY A 95 -7.94 -14.02 -1.65
CA GLY A 95 -7.43 -12.65 -1.70
C GLY A 95 -5.95 -12.62 -2.09
N LEU A 96 -5.53 -11.52 -2.71
CA LEU A 96 -4.18 -11.31 -3.21
C LEU A 96 -3.28 -10.67 -2.15
N PRO A 97 -1.95 -10.89 -2.22
CA PRO A 97 -0.99 -10.26 -1.32
C PRO A 97 -0.96 -8.74 -1.49
N GLY A 98 -0.63 -8.03 -0.41
CA GLY A 98 -0.31 -6.60 -0.47
C GLY A 98 1.07 -6.34 -1.05
N ALA A 99 1.36 -5.10 -1.42
CA ALA A 99 2.68 -4.69 -1.85
C ALA A 99 3.69 -4.78 -0.69
N GLY A 100 4.93 -5.15 -1.02
CA GLY A 100 6.04 -5.15 -0.07
C GLY A 100 6.51 -3.73 0.25
N GLY A 101 7.10 -3.58 1.43
CA GLY A 101 7.80 -2.34 1.76
C GLY A 101 9.04 -2.15 0.88
N ARG A 102 9.53 -0.91 0.77
CA ARG A 102 10.77 -0.59 0.07
C ARG A 102 11.50 0.54 0.80
N VAL A 103 12.82 0.48 0.81
CA VAL A 103 13.65 1.62 1.21
C VAL A 103 14.62 1.96 0.10
N SER A 104 14.73 3.24 -0.22
CA SER A 104 15.66 3.74 -1.22
C SER A 104 16.11 5.15 -0.86
N THR A 105 17.11 5.66 -1.57
CA THR A 105 17.35 7.11 -1.63
C THR A 105 16.20 7.80 -2.38
N LEU A 106 16.18 9.13 -2.37
CA LEU A 106 15.21 9.90 -3.17
C LEU A 106 15.41 9.70 -4.69
N ASP A 107 16.63 9.40 -5.13
CA ASP A 107 16.99 9.05 -6.52
C ASP A 107 16.80 7.54 -6.82
N ASP A 108 15.97 6.86 -6.03
CA ASP A 108 15.58 5.45 -6.19
C ASP A 108 16.72 4.42 -6.08
N GLN A 109 17.88 4.78 -5.52
CA GLN A 109 18.92 3.79 -5.22
C GLN A 109 18.48 2.91 -4.03
N PRO A 110 18.45 1.58 -4.17
CA PRO A 110 17.94 0.71 -3.12
C PRO A 110 18.81 0.77 -1.87
N LEU A 111 18.18 0.82 -0.71
CA LEU A 111 18.84 0.80 0.60
C LEU A 111 18.48 -0.49 1.36
N PRO A 112 19.34 -0.95 2.28
CA PRO A 112 19.01 -2.07 3.16
C PRO A 112 17.73 -1.79 3.97
N ALA A 113 16.80 -2.73 3.97
CA ALA A 113 15.55 -2.61 4.74
C ALA A 113 15.79 -2.56 6.26
N LYS A 114 16.89 -3.19 6.72
CA LYS A 114 17.30 -3.25 8.12
C LYS A 114 18.79 -2.96 8.25
N GLY A 115 19.16 -2.13 9.22
CA GLY A 115 20.54 -1.81 9.53
C GLY A 115 20.84 -0.32 9.46
N ARG A 116 22.14 0.00 9.50
CA ARG A 116 22.65 1.38 9.48
C ARG A 116 22.86 1.83 8.04
N VAL A 117 22.28 2.97 7.70
CA VAL A 117 22.54 3.67 6.44
C VAL A 117 23.19 5.01 6.77
N HIS A 118 24.34 5.26 6.14
CA HIS A 118 24.99 6.56 6.16
C HIS A 118 24.59 7.30 4.89
N THR A 119 24.25 8.57 5.03
CA THR A 119 23.77 9.44 3.96
C THR A 119 24.59 10.73 3.97
N GLY A 120 24.74 11.35 2.82
CA GLY A 120 25.37 12.66 2.66
C GLY A 120 24.41 13.83 2.87
N ARG A 121 24.91 15.03 2.59
CA ARG A 121 24.12 16.26 2.60
C ARG A 121 23.06 16.21 1.52
N ALA A 122 21.82 16.55 1.87
CA ALA A 122 20.67 16.51 0.96
C ALA A 122 20.30 15.13 0.39
N ASP A 123 21.12 14.09 0.60
CA ASP A 123 20.73 12.70 0.38
C ASP A 123 19.55 12.39 1.30
N GLY A 124 18.38 12.19 0.70
CA GLY A 124 17.18 11.82 1.42
C GLY A 124 16.88 10.32 1.33
N ILE A 125 15.99 9.87 2.21
CA ILE A 125 15.48 8.50 2.24
C ILE A 125 14.01 8.51 1.84
N ARG A 126 13.63 7.59 0.96
CA ARG A 126 12.26 7.19 0.66
C ARG A 126 11.97 5.88 1.36
N LEU A 127 11.01 5.91 2.28
CA LEU A 127 10.50 4.75 2.98
C LEU A 127 9.06 4.48 2.53
N VAL A 128 8.85 3.33 1.90
CA VAL A 128 7.52 2.82 1.54
C VAL A 128 7.18 1.68 2.48
N THR A 129 6.12 1.84 3.27
CA THR A 129 5.62 0.80 4.17
C THR A 129 4.79 -0.22 3.39
N PRO A 130 4.77 -1.50 3.82
CA PRO A 130 3.97 -2.54 3.16
C PRO A 130 2.47 -2.27 3.28
N GLY A 131 1.70 -2.77 2.32
CA GLY A 131 0.25 -2.87 2.45
C GLY A 131 -0.18 -4.17 3.14
N GLY A 132 -1.46 -4.23 3.52
CA GLY A 132 -2.09 -5.42 4.09
C GLY A 132 -2.52 -6.41 3.02
N GLY A 133 -2.72 -7.69 3.38
CA GLY A 133 -3.28 -8.68 2.45
C GLY A 133 -4.80 -8.53 2.24
N GLY A 134 -5.27 -8.87 1.04
CA GLY A 134 -6.70 -8.88 0.70
C GLY A 134 -7.42 -10.13 1.20
N TRP A 135 -8.75 -10.06 1.20
CA TRP A 135 -9.63 -11.16 1.61
C TRP A 135 -10.61 -11.52 0.51
N LYS A 136 -10.67 -12.81 0.15
CA LYS A 136 -11.47 -13.36 -0.96
C LYS A 136 -11.10 -12.82 -2.34
N PRO A 137 -11.53 -13.47 -3.44
CA PRO A 137 -11.17 -13.03 -4.79
C PRO A 137 -11.55 -11.57 -5.09
N PRO A 138 -10.68 -10.79 -5.77
CA PRO A 138 -10.94 -9.38 -6.07
C PRO A 138 -12.20 -9.11 -6.90
N TRP A 139 -12.52 -9.99 -7.85
CA TRP A 139 -13.70 -9.86 -8.70
C TRP A 139 -15.03 -10.08 -7.95
N GLU A 140 -14.99 -10.52 -6.68
CA GLU A 140 -16.17 -10.54 -5.80
C GLU A 140 -16.42 -9.19 -5.09
N ARG A 141 -15.49 -8.22 -5.14
CA ARG A 141 -15.69 -6.88 -4.56
C ARG A 141 -16.83 -6.16 -5.28
N ASP A 142 -17.67 -5.43 -4.56
CA ASP A 142 -18.71 -4.61 -5.17
C ASP A 142 -18.09 -3.61 -6.17
N PRO A 143 -18.52 -3.58 -7.46
CA PRO A 143 -18.01 -2.62 -8.44
C PRO A 143 -18.10 -1.16 -8.00
N GLU A 144 -19.15 -0.78 -7.27
CA GLU A 144 -19.32 0.59 -6.80
C GLU A 144 -18.31 0.94 -5.71
N MET A 145 -17.94 -0.03 -4.86
CA MET A 145 -16.84 0.15 -3.90
C MET A 145 -15.48 0.29 -4.60
N VAL A 146 -15.28 -0.36 -5.74
CA VAL A 146 -14.06 -0.19 -6.55
C VAL A 146 -14.04 1.20 -7.19
N ALA A 147 -15.18 1.67 -7.71
CA ALA A 147 -15.30 3.03 -8.24
C ALA A 147 -14.99 4.09 -7.16
N GLU A 148 -15.50 3.90 -5.94
CA GLU A 148 -15.17 4.74 -4.79
C GLU A 148 -13.68 4.69 -4.45
N ASP A 149 -13.07 3.50 -4.35
CA ASP A 149 -11.63 3.36 -4.11
C ASP A 149 -10.79 4.11 -5.17
N VAL A 150 -11.25 4.13 -6.42
CA VAL A 150 -10.58 4.88 -7.50
C VAL A 150 -10.75 6.39 -7.32
N ARG A 151 -11.94 6.86 -6.96
CA ARG A 151 -12.20 8.28 -6.67
C ARG A 151 -11.37 8.78 -5.48
N GLU A 152 -11.21 7.96 -4.46
CA GLU A 152 -10.37 8.23 -3.27
C GLU A 152 -8.87 8.02 -3.53
N GLY A 153 -8.47 7.54 -4.71
CA GLY A 153 -7.08 7.29 -5.08
C GLY A 153 -6.43 6.11 -4.35
N PHE A 154 -7.22 5.22 -3.77
CA PHE A 154 -6.75 3.99 -3.13
C PHE A 154 -6.38 2.91 -4.14
N VAL A 155 -7.13 2.86 -5.24
CA VAL A 155 -6.97 1.92 -6.34
C VAL A 155 -6.79 2.72 -7.63
N SER A 156 -5.88 2.33 -8.51
CA SER A 156 -5.74 2.94 -9.83
C SER A 156 -6.84 2.50 -10.79
N ARG A 157 -7.08 3.27 -11.86
CA ARG A 157 -8.04 2.88 -12.92
C ARG A 157 -7.60 1.59 -13.60
N GLU A 158 -6.29 1.43 -13.77
CA GLU A 158 -5.65 0.24 -14.32
C GLU A 158 -5.92 -0.97 -13.43
N ALA A 159 -5.70 -0.85 -12.11
CA ALA A 159 -5.97 -1.94 -11.17
C ALA A 159 -7.46 -2.27 -11.06
N ALA A 160 -8.35 -1.26 -11.09
CA ALA A 160 -9.80 -1.49 -11.13
C ALA A 160 -10.19 -2.40 -12.31
N LEU A 161 -9.60 -2.14 -13.47
CA LEU A 161 -9.87 -2.86 -14.70
C LEU A 161 -9.26 -4.27 -14.73
N GLU A 162 -7.97 -4.39 -14.42
CA GLU A 162 -7.17 -5.60 -14.62
C GLU A 162 -7.25 -6.58 -13.44
N VAL A 163 -7.45 -6.07 -12.23
CA VAL A 163 -7.46 -6.89 -11.01
C VAL A 163 -8.88 -7.12 -10.51
N TYR A 164 -9.69 -6.07 -10.42
CA TYR A 164 -11.06 -6.17 -9.93
C TYR A 164 -12.09 -6.45 -11.02
N GLY A 165 -11.69 -6.38 -12.29
CA GLY A 165 -12.58 -6.58 -13.45
C GLY A 165 -13.66 -5.51 -13.59
N VAL A 166 -13.42 -4.30 -13.08
CA VAL A 166 -14.38 -3.18 -13.09
C VAL A 166 -13.94 -2.15 -14.12
N ALA A 167 -14.76 -1.96 -15.14
CA ALA A 167 -14.57 -0.91 -16.13
C ALA A 167 -15.24 0.38 -15.63
N LEU A 168 -14.53 1.50 -15.75
CA LEU A 168 -15.00 2.82 -15.33
C LEU A 168 -15.02 3.79 -16.51
N ASP A 169 -16.01 4.67 -16.57
CA ASP A 169 -16.03 5.78 -17.52
C ASP A 169 -15.04 6.89 -17.13
N ALA A 170 -14.94 7.94 -17.94
CA ALA A 170 -14.05 9.08 -17.67
C ALA A 170 -14.39 9.81 -16.35
N ALA A 171 -15.65 9.80 -15.92
CA ALA A 171 -16.10 10.39 -14.66
C ALA A 171 -15.87 9.48 -13.43
N GLY A 172 -15.49 8.22 -13.65
CA GLY A 172 -15.26 7.23 -12.60
C GLY A 172 -16.50 6.42 -12.22
N ASN A 173 -17.56 6.43 -13.03
CA ASN A 173 -18.74 5.61 -12.81
C ASN A 173 -18.57 4.22 -13.42
N VAL A 174 -19.23 3.22 -12.84
CA VAL A 174 -19.17 1.82 -13.29
C VAL A 174 -19.83 1.65 -14.66
N LEU A 175 -19.06 1.12 -15.62
CA LEU A 175 -19.57 0.62 -16.90
C LEU A 175 -20.08 -0.82 -16.70
N TRP A 176 -21.35 -0.94 -16.33
CA TRP A 176 -21.97 -2.21 -15.96
C TRP A 176 -21.86 -3.33 -17.01
N PRO A 177 -22.19 -3.10 -18.30
CA PRO A 177 -22.12 -4.17 -19.30
C PRO A 177 -20.72 -4.77 -19.43
N GLU A 178 -19.68 -3.93 -19.46
CA GLU A 178 -18.30 -4.38 -19.59
C GLU A 178 -17.78 -5.04 -18.31
N THR A 179 -18.12 -4.48 -17.15
CA THR A 179 -17.78 -5.06 -15.84
C THR A 179 -18.36 -6.46 -15.68
N ILE A 180 -19.64 -6.66 -16.04
CA ILE A 180 -20.29 -7.98 -16.00
C ILE A 180 -19.57 -8.95 -16.94
N SER A 181 -19.35 -8.56 -18.20
CA SER A 181 -18.67 -9.40 -19.19
C SER A 181 -17.27 -9.84 -18.73
N ARG A 182 -16.48 -8.92 -18.16
CA ARG A 182 -15.15 -9.21 -17.60
C ARG A 182 -15.23 -10.19 -16.42
N ARG A 183 -16.13 -9.95 -15.47
CA ARG A 183 -16.26 -10.80 -14.27
C ARG A 183 -16.82 -12.18 -14.56
N THR A 184 -17.67 -12.35 -15.57
CA THR A 184 -18.08 -13.67 -16.02
C THR A 184 -16.89 -14.50 -16.50
N ARG A 185 -15.91 -13.89 -17.18
CA ARG A 185 -14.68 -14.58 -17.61
C ARG A 185 -13.84 -15.04 -16.40
N TYR A 186 -13.65 -14.18 -15.40
CA TYR A 186 -12.93 -14.55 -14.17
C TYR A 186 -13.62 -15.67 -13.39
N ALA A 187 -14.95 -15.62 -13.27
CA ALA A 187 -15.72 -16.66 -12.59
C ALA A 187 -15.63 -18.02 -13.28
N ASN A 188 -15.52 -18.04 -14.61
CA ASN A 188 -15.34 -19.28 -15.38
C ASN A 188 -13.91 -19.83 -15.24
N MET A 189 -12.89 -18.99 -15.33
CA MET A 189 -11.49 -19.39 -15.11
C MET A 189 -11.26 -19.93 -13.68
N GLY A 190 -11.89 -19.33 -12.67
CA GLY A 190 -11.77 -19.79 -11.29
C GLY A 190 -12.42 -21.15 -11.02
N LYS A 191 -13.42 -21.56 -11.83
CA LYS A 191 -14.07 -22.88 -11.73
C LYS A 191 -13.28 -23.98 -12.43
N GLU A 192 -12.60 -23.67 -13.54
CA GLU A 192 -11.73 -24.63 -14.24
C GLU A 192 -10.53 -25.01 -13.37
N VAL A 193 -9.88 -24.03 -12.73
CA VAL A 193 -8.73 -24.29 -11.84
C VAL A 193 -9.11 -25.05 -10.57
N ALA A 194 -10.35 -24.92 -10.10
CA ALA A 194 -10.84 -25.62 -8.91
C ALA A 194 -11.29 -27.08 -9.18
N ASN A 195 -11.50 -27.45 -10.46
CA ASN A 195 -11.90 -28.80 -10.85
C ASN A 195 -10.71 -29.71 -11.21
N ASP A 196 -9.51 -29.15 -11.38
CA ASP A 196 -8.28 -29.87 -11.76
C ASP A 196 -7.33 -30.16 -10.57
N GLY A 197 -7.79 -29.99 -9.32
CA GLY A 197 -7.01 -30.24 -8.09
C GLY A 197 -7.77 -31.08 -7.08
#